data_AF-A0A0G1GWH4-F1
#
_entry.id   AF-A0A0G1GWH4-F1
#
_cell.length_a   1.000
_cell.length_b   1.000
_cell.length_c   1.000
_cell.angle_alpha   90.00
_cell.angle_beta   90.00
_cell.angle_gamma   90.00
#
_symmetry.space_group_name_H-M   'P 1'
#
loop_
_entity.id
_entity.type
_entity.pdbx_description
1 polymer ?
#
loop_
_entity_poly.entity_id
_entity_poly.type
_entity_poly.pdbx_seq_one_letter_code
_entity_poly.pdbx_strand_id
1 'polypeptide(L)'
;MGKLIVKPDILKRSLLKGAIALSILLSVYFVILILVSGWNFTWVQFTQFWYYIVTLALGFGVQFTLYSYLKDVVKNPSTGQVLATTGATSTAAMISCCAHYLTNVLPILGVTGIITFIGQYQVQFFWVGLFFNLLGILYIGNKVLKVSERS
;
A
#
# COMPACT_ATOMS: atom_id res chain seq x y z
N MET A 1 -18.83 -25.72 -5.24
CA MET A 1 -17.55 -24.98 -5.19
C MET A 1 -16.94 -25.04 -6.59
N GLY A 2 -16.93 -23.92 -7.32
CA GLY A 2 -16.36 -23.86 -8.66
C GLY A 2 -14.88 -24.22 -8.64
N LYS A 3 -14.39 -24.84 -9.71
CA LYS A 3 -12.97 -25.22 -9.82
C LYS A 3 -12.16 -23.94 -10.04
N LEU A 4 -11.27 -23.59 -9.11
CA LEU A 4 -10.40 -22.42 -9.28
C LEU A 4 -9.42 -22.68 -10.44
N ILE A 5 -9.56 -21.96 -11.54
CA ILE A 5 -8.61 -22.02 -12.67
C ILE A 5 -7.65 -20.85 -12.55
N VAL A 6 -6.44 -21.13 -12.07
CA VAL A 6 -5.35 -20.16 -11.93
C VAL A 6 -4.36 -20.34 -13.07
N LYS A 7 -4.03 -19.25 -13.77
CA LYS A 7 -3.02 -19.26 -14.84
C LYS A 7 -1.63 -19.06 -14.23
N PRO A 8 -0.77 -20.10 -14.16
CA PRO A 8 0.48 -20.04 -13.40
C PRO A 8 1.48 -19.01 -13.95
N ASP A 9 1.52 -18.82 -15.26
CA ASP A 9 2.43 -17.86 -15.90
C ASP A 9 2.07 -16.41 -15.58
N ILE A 10 0.77 -16.09 -15.55
CA ILE A 10 0.28 -14.77 -15.15
C ILE A 10 0.56 -14.56 -13.67
N LEU A 11 0.29 -15.57 -12.82
CA LEU A 11 0.53 -15.49 -11.38
C LEU A 11 2.00 -15.20 -11.07
N LYS A 12 2.96 -15.89 -11.70
CA LYS A 12 4.39 -15.63 -11.50
C LYS A 12 4.79 -14.19 -11.84
N ARG A 13 4.30 -13.66 -12.97
CA ARG A 13 4.55 -12.26 -13.37
C ARG A 13 3.92 -11.27 -12.40
N SER A 14 2.71 -11.55 -11.92
CA SER A 14 2.02 -10.71 -10.94
C SER A 14 2.70 -10.73 -9.57
N LEU A 15 3.22 -11.87 -9.12
CA LEU A 15 3.99 -11.99 -7.89
C LEU A 15 5.27 -11.14 -7.96
N LEU A 16 5.98 -11.18 -9.09
CA LEU A 16 7.16 -10.34 -9.30
C LEU A 16 6.81 -8.85 -9.22
N LYS A 17 5.71 -8.42 -9.88
CA LYS A 17 5.21 -7.05 -9.79
C LYS A 17 4.90 -6.65 -8.35
N GLY A 18 4.26 -7.53 -7.57
CA GLY A 18 3.96 -7.30 -6.15
C GLY A 18 5.21 -7.20 -5.28
N ALA A 19 6.21 -8.05 -5.49
CA ALA A 19 7.48 -7.99 -4.76
C ALA A 19 8.25 -6.70 -5.06
N ILE A 20 8.25 -6.25 -6.32
CA ILE A 20 8.83 -4.96 -6.71
C ILE A 20 8.08 -3.81 -6.04
N ALA A 21 6.75 -3.83 -6.06
CA ALA A 21 5.92 -2.80 -5.43
C ALA A 21 6.17 -2.69 -3.91
N LEU A 22 6.27 -3.83 -3.22
CA LEU A 22 6.65 -3.90 -1.80
C LEU A 22 8.03 -3.27 -1.55
N SER A 23 9.01 -3.65 -2.37
CA SER A 23 10.40 -3.18 -2.23
C SER A 23 10.50 -1.67 -2.46
N ILE A 24 9.82 -1.16 -3.48
CA ILE A 24 9.73 0.28 -3.76
C ILE A 24 9.08 1.01 -2.59
N LEU A 25 7.97 0.50 -2.06
CA LEU A 25 7.26 1.13 -0.93
C LEU A 25 8.15 1.25 0.30
N LEU A 26 8.86 0.18 0.69
CA LEU A 26 9.79 0.19 1.81
C LEU A 26 10.97 1.13 1.55
N SER A 27 11.54 1.11 0.34
CA SER A 27 12.65 2.00 -0.01
C SER A 27 12.23 3.47 0.08
N VAL A 28 11.04 3.82 -0.43
CA VAL A 28 10.50 5.18 -0.36
C VAL A 28 10.27 5.59 1.09
N TYR A 29 9.71 4.69 1.93
CA TYR A 29 9.56 4.92 3.36
C TYR A 29 10.90 5.29 4.03
N PHE A 30 11.94 4.48 3.85
CA PHE A 30 13.24 4.74 4.46
C PHE A 30 13.90 6.01 3.91
N VAL A 31 13.88 6.23 2.60
CA VAL A 31 14.48 7.42 1.98
C VAL A 31 13.84 8.70 2.53
N ILE A 32 12.51 8.76 2.61
CA ILE A 32 11.81 9.94 3.14
C ILE A 32 12.17 10.16 4.61
N LEU A 33 12.10 9.11 5.44
CA LEU A 33 12.35 9.24 6.88
C LEU A 33 13.81 9.66 7.18
N ILE A 34 14.77 9.10 6.44
CA ILE A 34 16.19 9.45 6.58
C ILE A 34 16.43 10.91 6.17
N LEU A 35 15.88 11.34 5.04
CA LEU A 35 16.09 12.69 4.52
C LEU A 35 15.51 13.76 5.42
N VAL A 36 14.36 13.50 6.05
CA VAL A 36 13.67 14.55 6.81
C VAL A 36 13.95 14.49 8.31
N SER A 37 14.16 13.30 8.88
CA SER A 37 14.35 13.14 10.33
C SER A 37 15.71 12.59 10.73
N GLY A 38 16.53 12.22 9.75
CA GLY A 38 17.85 11.66 9.98
C GLY A 38 17.84 10.15 10.27
N TRP A 39 19.04 9.57 10.22
CA TRP A 39 19.26 8.13 10.35
C TRP A 39 18.87 7.57 11.73
N ASN A 40 19.26 8.27 12.81
CA ASN A 40 19.03 7.79 14.18
C ASN A 40 17.53 7.68 14.48
N PHE A 41 16.77 8.74 14.17
CA PHE A 41 15.32 8.74 14.31
C PHE A 41 14.68 7.63 13.47
N THR A 42 15.13 7.44 12.24
CA THR A 42 14.59 6.41 11.35
C THR A 42 14.76 5.00 11.92
N TRP A 43 15.92 4.71 12.48
CA TRP A 43 16.20 3.41 13.06
C TRP A 43 15.36 3.12 14.31
N VAL A 44 15.25 4.11 15.22
CA VAL A 44 14.40 4.00 16.42
C VAL A 44 12.94 3.80 16.04
N GLN A 45 12.44 4.61 15.09
CA GLN A 45 11.07 4.53 14.62
C GLN A 45 10.77 3.19 13.95
N PHE A 46 11.68 2.72 13.09
CA PHE A 46 11.51 1.43 12.42
C PHE A 46 11.52 0.29 13.42
N THR A 47 12.51 0.21 14.31
CA THR A 47 12.60 -0.87 15.31
C THR A 47 11.42 -0.89 16.28
N GLN A 48 10.82 0.26 16.58
CA GLN A 48 9.63 0.35 17.41
C GLN A 48 8.36 -0.13 16.68
N PHE A 49 8.21 0.17 15.39
CA PHE A 49 6.97 -0.06 14.63
C PHE A 49 7.09 -1.05 13.47
N TRP A 50 8.18 -1.82 13.39
CA TRP A 50 8.49 -2.66 12.23
C TRP A 50 7.38 -3.66 11.92
N TYR A 51 6.72 -4.22 12.94
CA TYR A 51 5.60 -5.15 12.75
C TYR A 51 4.46 -4.51 11.94
N TYR A 52 4.11 -3.25 12.22
CA TYR A 52 3.09 -2.51 11.48
C TYR A 52 3.56 -2.20 10.06
N ILE A 53 4.79 -1.70 9.92
CA ILE A 53 5.36 -1.26 8.64
C ILE A 53 5.48 -2.45 7.68
N VAL A 54 6.07 -3.55 8.14
CA VAL A 54 6.26 -4.76 7.35
C VAL A 54 4.93 -5.40 7.00
N THR A 55 3.97 -5.47 7.93
CA THR A 55 2.64 -6.04 7.66
C THR A 55 1.88 -5.22 6.62
N LEU A 56 1.90 -3.88 6.72
CA LEU A 56 1.29 -3.00 5.75
C LEU A 56 1.96 -3.13 4.36
N ALA A 57 3.28 -3.21 4.31
CA ALA A 57 4.04 -3.36 3.07
C ALA A 57 3.77 -4.71 2.40
N LEU A 58 3.73 -5.80 3.19
CA LEU A 58 3.35 -7.13 2.72
C LEU A 58 1.93 -7.12 2.17
N GLY A 59 0.99 -6.56 2.91
CA GLY A 59 -0.40 -6.48 2.49
C GLY A 59 -0.57 -5.66 1.21
N PHE A 60 0.15 -4.54 1.06
CA PHE A 60 0.19 -3.79 -0.19
C PHE A 60 0.77 -4.61 -1.36
N GLY A 61 1.87 -5.35 -1.14
CA GLY A 61 2.43 -6.26 -2.15
C GLY A 61 1.46 -7.36 -2.59
N VAL A 62 0.70 -7.92 -1.65
CA VAL A 62 -0.38 -8.88 -1.94
C VAL A 62 -1.49 -8.23 -2.76
N GLN A 63 -1.98 -7.05 -2.36
CA GLN A 63 -2.99 -6.31 -3.13
C GLN A 63 -2.51 -6.03 -4.56
N PHE A 64 -1.25 -5.59 -4.73
CA PHE A 64 -0.68 -5.29 -6.03
C PHE A 64 -0.51 -6.54 -6.91
N THR A 65 -0.18 -7.69 -6.29
CA THR A 65 -0.14 -9.00 -6.96
C THR A 65 -1.53 -9.38 -7.46
N LEU A 66 -2.53 -9.38 -6.58
CA LEU A 66 -3.92 -9.73 -6.91
C LEU A 66 -4.48 -8.81 -7.99
N TYR A 67 -4.23 -7.51 -7.87
CA TYR A 67 -4.59 -6.50 -8.86
C TYR A 67 -3.95 -6.77 -10.21
N SER A 68 -2.64 -7.03 -10.23
CA SER A 68 -1.89 -7.26 -11.46
C SER A 68 -2.37 -8.53 -12.15
N TYR A 69 -2.65 -9.58 -11.38
CA TYR A 69 -3.21 -10.83 -11.87
C TYR A 69 -4.58 -10.59 -12.48
N LEU A 70 -5.49 -9.94 -11.73
CA LEU A 70 -6.83 -9.61 -12.21
C LEU A 70 -6.78 -8.78 -13.50
N LYS A 71 -5.91 -7.76 -13.54
CA LYS A 71 -5.73 -6.88 -14.71
C LYS A 71 -5.25 -7.66 -15.93
N ASP A 72 -4.31 -8.57 -15.76
CA ASP A 72 -3.75 -9.36 -16.87
C ASP A 72 -4.75 -10.45 -17.33
N VAL A 73 -5.59 -10.98 -16.43
CA VAL A 73 -6.69 -11.90 -16.80
C VAL A 73 -7.85 -11.18 -17.49
N VAL A 74 -8.25 -9.99 -17.01
CA VAL A 74 -9.38 -9.16 -17.51
C VAL A 74 -9.00 -8.27 -18.69
N LYS A 75 -7.72 -8.18 -19.07
CA LYS A 75 -7.31 -7.59 -20.36
C LYS A 75 -7.83 -8.37 -21.58
N ASN A 76 -8.49 -9.52 -21.37
CA ASN A 76 -9.56 -10.02 -22.22
C ASN A 76 -10.91 -9.42 -21.74
N PRO A 77 -11.62 -8.67 -22.59
CA PRO A 77 -11.90 -7.22 -22.52
C PRO A 77 -12.98 -6.80 -21.48
N SER A 78 -12.79 -5.63 -20.82
CA SER A 78 -13.83 -4.60 -20.50
C SER A 78 -13.62 -3.74 -19.23
N THR A 79 -12.56 -3.92 -18.41
CA THR A 79 -12.52 -3.26 -17.06
C THR A 79 -11.29 -2.38 -16.79
N GLY A 80 -10.63 -1.85 -17.83
CA GLY A 80 -9.42 -1.05 -17.68
C GLY A 80 -9.60 0.33 -17.02
N GLN A 81 -10.79 0.92 -17.08
CA GLN A 81 -11.02 2.33 -16.77
C GLN A 81 -11.26 2.62 -15.28
N VAL A 82 -11.99 1.74 -14.57
CA VAL A 82 -12.27 1.87 -13.13
C VAL A 82 -11.00 1.71 -12.28
N LEU A 83 -10.01 1.02 -12.84
CA LEU A 83 -8.84 0.53 -12.14
C LEU A 83 -7.66 1.53 -12.16
N ALA A 84 -7.64 2.44 -13.14
CA ALA A 84 -6.70 3.56 -13.18
C ALA A 84 -7.09 4.62 -12.12
N THR A 85 -8.39 4.85 -11.94
CA THR A 85 -8.92 5.84 -11.00
C THR A 85 -8.57 5.48 -9.55
N THR A 86 -8.76 4.24 -9.13
CA THR A 86 -8.49 3.78 -7.75
C THR A 86 -7.01 3.78 -7.38
N GLY A 87 -6.12 3.46 -8.34
CA GLY A 87 -4.67 3.54 -8.16
C GLY A 87 -4.17 4.99 -8.04
N ALA A 88 -4.74 5.90 -8.83
CA ALA A 88 -4.48 7.33 -8.72
C ALA A 88 -4.98 7.89 -7.37
N THR A 89 -6.15 7.47 -6.89
CA THR A 89 -6.67 7.88 -5.57
C THR A 89 -5.81 7.36 -4.42
N SER A 90 -5.30 6.12 -4.51
CA SER A 90 -4.41 5.54 -3.47
C SER A 90 -3.04 6.22 -3.46
N THR A 91 -2.51 6.56 -4.63
CA THR A 91 -1.28 7.35 -4.74
C THR A 91 -1.50 8.77 -4.24
N ALA A 92 -2.64 9.40 -4.52
CA ALA A 92 -3.00 10.71 -3.99
C ALA A 92 -3.21 10.69 -2.47
N ALA A 93 -3.78 9.62 -1.91
CA ALA A 93 -3.92 9.43 -0.46
C ALA A 93 -2.56 9.22 0.21
N MET A 94 -1.65 8.48 -0.43
CA MET A 94 -0.29 8.28 0.07
C MET A 94 0.53 9.56 -0.04
N ILE A 95 0.44 10.29 -1.16
CA ILE A 95 1.04 11.62 -1.33
C ILE A 95 0.44 12.60 -0.33
N SER A 96 -0.87 12.56 -0.04
CA SER A 96 -1.49 13.37 1.02
C SER A 96 -0.93 13.00 2.41
N CYS A 97 -0.78 11.70 2.70
CA CYS A 97 -0.14 11.20 3.90
C CYS A 97 1.37 11.52 3.96
N CYS A 98 2.05 11.72 2.84
CA CYS A 98 3.47 12.12 2.81
C CYS A 98 3.67 13.65 2.76
N ALA A 99 2.70 14.39 2.20
CA ALA A 99 2.72 15.85 2.08
C ALA A 99 2.60 16.55 3.44
N HIS A 100 2.15 15.84 4.49
CA HIS A 100 2.23 16.36 5.86
C HIS A 100 3.68 16.49 6.35
N TYR A 101 4.64 15.71 5.84
CA TYR A 101 6.06 15.79 6.21
C TYR A 101 6.74 17.03 5.60
N LEU A 102 6.16 17.56 4.52
CA LEU A 102 6.58 18.79 3.85
C LEU A 102 6.21 20.05 4.66
N THR A 103 5.43 19.91 5.73
CA THR A 103 5.12 21.03 6.65
C THR A 103 6.33 21.51 7.46
N ASN A 104 7.48 20.83 7.38
CA ASN A 104 8.76 21.31 7.93
C ASN A 104 9.25 22.64 7.30
N VAL A 105 8.55 23.20 6.32
CA VAL A 105 8.90 24.47 5.66
C VAL A 105 7.92 25.62 5.96
N LEU A 106 6.83 25.42 6.71
CA LEU A 106 5.85 26.48 7.02
C LEU A 106 5.38 26.48 8.50
N PRO A 107 4.98 27.62 9.07
CA PRO A 107 5.63 28.20 10.25
C PRO A 107 5.13 27.77 11.65
N ILE A 108 6.10 27.30 12.45
CA ILE A 108 6.42 27.50 13.88
C ILE A 108 5.36 27.28 14.99
N LEU A 109 4.03 27.34 14.79
CA LEU A 109 3.07 27.10 15.90
C LEU A 109 1.84 26.23 15.57
N GLY A 110 1.40 26.13 14.32
CA GLY A 110 0.29 25.26 13.92
C GLY A 110 0.71 23.84 13.52
N VAL A 111 1.93 23.70 12.99
CA VAL A 111 2.49 22.44 12.49
C VAL A 111 2.92 21.50 13.63
N THR A 112 3.41 22.06 14.74
CA THR A 112 3.77 21.29 15.94
C THR A 112 2.55 20.58 16.54
N GLY A 113 1.38 21.21 16.54
CA GLY A 113 0.12 20.59 17.00
C GLY A 113 -0.31 19.41 16.13
N ILE A 114 -0.22 19.53 14.80
CA ILE A 114 -0.59 18.47 13.85
C ILE A 114 0.44 17.32 13.88
N ILE A 115 1.74 17.62 13.92
CA ILE A 115 2.81 16.60 14.03
C ILE A 115 2.73 15.88 15.37
N THR A 116 2.46 16.60 16.47
CA THR A 116 2.25 15.97 17.78
C THR A 116 0.99 15.13 17.77
N PHE A 117 -0.12 15.63 17.23
CA PHE A 117 -1.36 14.85 17.10
C PHE A 117 -1.14 13.56 16.28
N ILE A 118 -0.50 13.65 15.11
CA ILE A 118 -0.23 12.48 14.26
C ILE A 118 0.72 11.49 14.94
N GLY A 119 1.75 11.98 15.67
CA GLY A 119 2.63 11.14 16.47
C GLY A 119 1.92 10.46 17.63
N GLN A 120 1.04 11.18 18.35
CA GLN A 120 0.26 10.63 19.46
C GLN A 120 -0.77 9.59 19.00
N TYR A 121 -1.31 9.76 17.79
CA TYR A 121 -2.29 8.83 17.20
C TYR A 121 -1.68 7.86 16.16
N GLN A 122 -0.35 7.77 16.09
CA GLN A 122 0.34 7.01 15.05
C GLN A 122 -0.07 5.52 15.04
N VAL A 123 -0.19 4.91 16.21
CA VAL A 123 -0.59 3.50 16.35
C VAL A 123 -2.03 3.29 15.89
N GLN A 124 -2.90 4.24 16.16
CA GLN A 124 -4.30 4.24 15.75
C GLN A 124 -4.39 4.33 14.22
N PHE A 125 -3.58 5.18 13.60
CA PHE A 125 -3.46 5.23 12.14
C PHE A 125 -2.92 3.93 11.55
N PHE A 126 -1.96 3.24 12.19
CA PHE A 126 -1.53 1.93 11.73
C PHE A 126 -2.64 0.89 11.78
N TRP A 127 -3.43 0.86 12.86
CA TRP A 127 -4.59 -0.05 12.96
C TRP A 127 -5.63 0.21 11.88
N VAL A 128 -5.97 1.48 11.65
CA VAL A 128 -6.89 1.87 10.57
C VAL A 128 -6.32 1.46 9.21
N GLY A 129 -5.03 1.70 8.98
CA GLY A 129 -4.33 1.29 7.77
C GLY A 129 -4.37 -0.23 7.57
N LEU A 130 -4.13 -1.02 8.61
CA LEU A 130 -4.19 -2.48 8.56
C LEU A 130 -5.60 -2.98 8.24
N PHE A 131 -6.62 -2.36 8.85
CA PHE A 131 -8.01 -2.67 8.58
C PHE A 131 -8.37 -2.46 7.11
N PHE A 132 -8.05 -1.29 6.54
CA PHE A 132 -8.29 -1.01 5.13
C PHE A 132 -7.42 -1.86 4.20
N ASN A 133 -6.20 -2.22 4.63
CA ASN A 133 -5.35 -3.12 3.88
C ASN A 133 -5.97 -4.52 3.78
N LEU A 134 -6.50 -5.04 4.89
CA LEU A 134 -7.22 -6.31 4.91
C LEU A 134 -8.47 -6.26 4.03
N LEU A 135 -9.28 -5.20 4.14
CA LEU A 135 -10.46 -5.02 3.30
C LEU A 135 -10.11 -4.98 1.80
N GLY A 136 -9.02 -4.30 1.44
CA GLY A 136 -8.55 -4.25 0.06
C GLY A 136 -8.15 -5.63 -0.46
N ILE A 137 -7.44 -6.43 0.33
CA ILE A 137 -7.07 -7.81 -0.02
C ILE A 137 -8.33 -8.66 -0.24
N LEU A 138 -9.27 -8.62 0.70
CA LEU A 138 -10.53 -9.37 0.61
C LEU A 138 -11.36 -8.95 -0.62
N TYR A 139 -11.45 -7.66 -0.88
CA TYR A 139 -12.20 -7.12 -2.02
C TYR A 139 -11.62 -7.59 -3.36
N ILE A 140 -10.31 -7.40 -3.57
CA ILE A 140 -9.66 -7.81 -4.83
C ILE A 140 -9.61 -9.34 -4.93
N GLY A 141 -9.37 -10.04 -3.83
CA GLY A 141 -9.37 -11.50 -3.76
C GLY A 141 -10.70 -12.08 -4.22
N ASN A 142 -11.81 -11.55 -3.69
CA ASN A 142 -13.16 -11.93 -4.13
C ASN A 142 -13.40 -11.70 -5.63
N LYS A 143 -12.81 -10.66 -6.21
CA LYS A 143 -12.89 -10.41 -7.67
C LYS A 143 -12.08 -11.43 -8.47
N VAL A 144 -10.87 -11.79 -8.01
CA VAL A 144 -10.04 -12.82 -8.62
C VAL A 144 -10.74 -14.17 -8.61
N LEU A 145 -11.34 -14.56 -7.47
CA LEU A 145 -12.10 -15.81 -7.36
C LEU A 145 -13.26 -15.85 -8.37
N LYS A 146 -14.07 -14.78 -8.43
CA LYS A 146 -15.20 -14.69 -9.37
C LYS A 146 -14.81 -14.77 -10.84
N VAL A 147 -13.66 -14.21 -11.21
CA VAL A 147 -13.15 -14.26 -12.60
C VAL A 147 -12.57 -15.64 -12.91
N SER A 148 -11.92 -16.27 -11.93
CA SER A 148 -11.34 -17.61 -12.05
C SER A 148 -12.41 -18.71 -12.19
N GLU A 149 -13.58 -18.55 -11.55
CA GLU A 149 -14.72 -19.46 -11.72
C GLU A 149 -15.41 -19.33 -13.09
N ARG A 150 -15.20 -18.22 -13.82
CA ARG A 150 -15.80 -17.95 -15.14
C ARG A 150 -14.88 -18.22 -16.33
N SER A 151 -13.58 -18.41 -16.09
CA SER A 151 -12.56 -18.66 -17.12
C SER A 151 -12.30 -20.14 -17.29
#